data_AF-A0A484X082-F1
#
_entry.id   AF-A0A484X082-F1
#
_cell.length_a   1.000
_cell.length_b   1.000
_cell.length_c   1.000
_cell.angle_alpha   90.00
_cell.angle_beta   90.00
_cell.angle_gamma   90.00
#
_symmetry.space_group_name_H-M   'P 1'
#
loop_
_entity.id
_entity.type
_entity.pdbx_description
1 polymer ?
#
loop_
_entity_poly.entity_id
_entity_poly.type
_entity_poly.pdbx_seq_one_letter_code
_entity_poly.pdbx_strand_id
1 'polypeptide(L)'
;MPLEKLTDPLMFAAAMVSAGKADVCIAGNLSSTANVLRAGLRIIGLQPGCKTLSSIFLMLPQYSGPALGFADCSVVPQPTAAQLADIALASAETWRAITGEEPRVAMLSFSSNGSARHPCVANVQQATEIVRERAPKLVVDGELQFDAAFVPEVAAAKSACQPVYRAKLM
;
A
#
# COMPACT_ATOMS: atom_id res chain seq x y z
N MET A 1 6.54 7.78 28.16
CA MET A 1 7.81 7.08 27.83
C MET A 1 8.88 7.58 28.81
N PRO A 2 9.78 6.74 29.34
CA PRO A 2 10.87 7.23 30.20
C PRO A 2 11.76 8.21 29.42
N LEU A 3 12.10 9.35 30.03
CA LEU A 3 12.90 10.41 29.38
C LEU A 3 14.24 9.89 28.82
N GLU A 4 14.85 8.90 29.48
CA GLU A 4 16.12 8.28 29.06
C GLU A 4 16.08 7.72 27.65
N LYS A 5 14.91 7.23 27.17
CA LYS A 5 14.77 6.68 25.81
C LYS A 5 14.78 7.75 24.71
N LEU A 6 14.63 9.03 25.05
CA LEU A 6 14.76 10.13 24.10
C LEU A 6 16.23 10.48 23.79
N THR A 7 17.20 9.81 24.41
CA THR A 7 18.61 9.91 24.02
C THR A 7 18.94 9.06 22.79
N ASP A 8 18.09 8.09 22.44
CA ASP A 8 18.20 7.33 21.20
C ASP A 8 17.84 8.22 20.00
N PRO A 9 18.73 8.38 18.99
CA PRO A 9 18.48 9.28 17.87
C PRO A 9 17.20 8.98 17.07
N LEU A 10 16.81 7.72 16.94
CA LEU A 10 15.58 7.36 16.21
C LEU A 10 14.33 7.77 16.99
N MET A 11 14.33 7.55 18.31
CA MET A 11 13.22 7.96 19.18
C MET A 11 13.10 9.48 19.25
N PHE A 12 14.22 10.19 19.34
CA PHE A 12 14.24 11.65 19.36
C PHE A 12 13.76 12.26 18.04
N ALA A 13 14.25 11.76 16.90
CA ALA A 13 13.82 12.22 15.58
C ALA A 13 12.32 11.97 15.35
N ALA A 14 11.81 10.79 15.73
CA ALA A 14 10.38 10.51 15.67
C ALA A 14 9.56 11.43 16.59
N ALA A 15 10.09 11.79 17.76
CA ALA A 15 9.44 12.72 18.69
C ALA A 15 9.40 14.15 18.14
N MET A 16 10.46 14.60 17.47
CA MET A 16 10.47 15.89 16.77
C MET A 16 9.37 15.95 15.70
N VAL A 17 9.20 14.88 14.91
CA VAL A 17 8.12 14.82 13.90
C VAL A 17 6.75 14.84 14.57
N SER A 18 6.54 13.99 15.58
CA SER A 18 5.26 13.92 16.32
C SER A 18 4.88 15.25 16.98
N ALA A 19 5.86 16.03 17.43
CA ALA A 19 5.67 17.34 18.04
C ALA A 19 5.62 18.53 17.05
N GLY A 20 5.64 18.28 15.73
CA GLY A 20 5.62 19.32 14.70
C GLY A 20 6.88 20.20 14.68
N LYS A 21 8.02 19.66 15.15
CA LYS A 21 9.34 20.31 15.11
C LYS A 21 10.17 19.90 13.89
N ALA A 22 9.72 18.88 13.16
CA ALA A 22 10.21 18.47 11.87
C ALA A 22 9.04 17.87 11.07
N ASP A 23 9.08 17.94 9.74
CA ASP A 23 7.98 17.45 8.89
C ASP A 23 8.17 15.98 8.49
N VAL A 24 9.42 15.56 8.27
CA VAL A 24 9.77 14.23 7.76
C VAL A 24 11.01 13.69 8.47
N CYS A 25 10.98 12.41 8.83
CA CYS A 25 12.13 11.68 9.37
C CYS A 25 12.62 10.65 8.35
N ILE A 26 13.89 10.75 7.94
CA ILE A 26 14.56 9.75 7.10
C ILE A 26 15.67 9.10 7.95
N ALA A 27 15.63 7.77 8.03
CA ALA A 27 16.61 6.98 8.78
C ALA A 27 16.81 5.62 8.11
N GLY A 28 17.73 4.81 8.63
CA GLY A 28 17.97 3.44 8.15
C GLY A 28 19.21 3.26 7.27
N ASN A 29 19.96 4.33 7.02
CA ASN A 29 21.29 4.25 6.39
C ASN A 29 22.32 3.53 7.29
N LEU A 30 22.14 3.57 8.61
CA LEU A 30 22.96 2.86 9.60
C LEU A 30 22.14 1.91 10.50
N SER A 31 20.89 2.25 10.77
CA SER A 31 20.01 1.48 11.66
C SER A 31 19.23 0.42 10.90
N SER A 32 18.93 -0.71 11.54
CA SER A 32 18.07 -1.73 10.94
C SER A 32 16.65 -1.22 10.70
N THR A 33 15.99 -1.70 9.64
CA THR A 33 14.57 -1.41 9.34
C THR A 33 13.68 -1.64 10.56
N ALA A 34 13.88 -2.75 11.28
CA ALA A 34 13.11 -3.07 12.48
C ALA A 34 13.22 -2.00 13.59
N ASN A 35 14.41 -1.39 13.77
CA ASN A 35 14.59 -0.34 14.76
C ASN A 35 13.91 0.97 14.33
N VAL A 36 13.99 1.33 13.04
CA VAL A 36 13.33 2.52 12.49
C VAL A 36 11.81 2.41 12.61
N LEU A 37 11.22 1.31 12.14
CA LEU A 37 9.76 1.10 12.21
C LEU A 37 9.27 1.08 13.66
N ARG A 38 10.04 0.48 14.58
CA ARG A 38 9.69 0.43 16.01
C ARG A 38 9.69 1.82 16.65
N ALA A 39 10.61 2.70 16.27
CA ALA A 39 10.65 4.08 16.76
C ALA A 39 9.43 4.86 16.25
N GLY A 40 9.14 4.79 14.95
CA GLY A 40 7.96 5.43 14.34
C GLY A 40 6.65 4.97 14.99
N LEU A 41 6.43 3.66 15.10
CA LEU A 41 5.22 3.09 15.70
C LEU A 41 5.02 3.47 17.18
N ARG A 42 6.09 3.63 17.95
CA ARG A 42 6.00 3.95 19.39
C ARG A 42 5.74 5.43 19.67
N ILE A 43 6.21 6.32 18.80
CA ILE A 43 6.22 7.76 19.06
C ILE A 43 5.22 8.52 18.17
N ILE A 44 5.14 8.18 16.90
CA ILE A 44 4.19 8.78 15.94
C ILE A 44 2.88 7.99 15.96
N GLY A 45 2.98 6.66 15.99
CA GLY A 45 1.82 5.78 15.96
C GLY A 45 1.31 5.52 14.54
N LEU A 46 0.11 4.94 14.44
CA LEU A 46 -0.57 4.68 13.18
C LEU A 46 -1.61 5.77 12.91
N GLN A 47 -1.86 6.03 11.63
CA GLN A 47 -2.95 6.91 11.21
C GLN A 47 -4.31 6.38 11.71
N PRO A 48 -5.22 7.25 12.19
CA PRO A 48 -6.56 6.84 12.59
C PRO A 48 -7.27 6.07 11.47
N GLY A 49 -7.83 4.90 11.81
CA GLY A 49 -8.52 4.03 10.85
C GLY A 49 -7.60 3.08 10.05
N CYS A 50 -6.27 3.20 10.20
CA CYS A 50 -5.28 2.26 9.66
C CYS A 50 -4.66 1.44 10.80
N LYS A 51 -4.64 0.12 10.67
CA LYS A 51 -4.07 -0.79 11.67
C LYS A 51 -2.77 -1.46 11.21
N THR A 52 -2.34 -1.15 10.00
CA THR A 52 -1.25 -1.87 9.32
C THR A 52 -0.24 -0.87 8.79
N LEU A 53 1.01 -0.98 9.24
CA LEU A 53 2.13 -0.27 8.64
C LEU A 53 2.62 -1.04 7.41
N SER A 54 2.74 -0.39 6.27
CA SER A 54 3.19 -0.97 5.01
C SER A 54 4.19 -0.08 4.28
N SER A 55 4.77 -0.56 3.18
CA SER A 55 5.57 0.25 2.27
C SER A 55 4.91 0.38 0.89
N ILE A 56 5.40 1.36 0.12
CA ILE A 56 5.11 1.52 -1.29
C ILE A 56 6.39 1.90 -2.02
N PHE A 57 6.69 1.24 -3.14
CA PHE A 57 7.71 1.69 -4.08
C PHE A 57 7.06 2.46 -5.23
N LEU A 58 7.67 3.57 -5.62
CA LEU A 58 7.35 4.25 -6.87
C LEU A 58 8.24 3.67 -7.98
N MET A 59 7.62 2.93 -8.88
CA MET A 59 8.24 2.31 -10.04
C MET A 59 8.24 3.33 -11.19
N LEU A 60 9.41 3.90 -11.47
CA LEU A 60 9.59 4.89 -12.54
C LEU A 60 10.33 4.24 -13.71
N PRO A 61 9.67 3.94 -14.84
CA PRO A 61 10.33 3.31 -15.98
C PRO A 61 11.34 4.27 -16.61
N GLN A 62 12.54 3.76 -16.92
CA GLN A 62 13.63 4.58 -17.50
C GLN A 62 13.40 4.95 -18.97
N TYR A 63 12.72 4.07 -19.73
CA TYR A 63 12.56 4.21 -21.18
C TYR A 63 11.14 4.62 -21.57
N SER A 64 10.16 3.77 -21.26
CA SER A 64 8.77 3.97 -21.65
C SER A 64 7.84 3.23 -20.70
N GLY A 65 6.70 3.84 -20.41
CA GLY A 65 5.66 3.26 -19.57
C GLY A 65 5.14 4.25 -18.54
N PRO A 66 4.02 3.93 -17.88
CA PRO A 66 3.53 4.75 -16.79
C PRO A 66 4.37 4.56 -15.52
N ALA A 67 4.41 5.57 -14.67
CA ALA A 67 4.78 5.36 -13.27
C ALA A 67 3.75 4.45 -12.60
N LEU A 68 4.20 3.55 -11.71
CA LEU A 68 3.35 2.65 -10.93
C LEU A 68 3.73 2.73 -9.45
N GLY A 69 2.79 2.48 -8.56
CA GLY A 69 3.05 2.22 -7.15
C GLY A 69 2.90 0.73 -6.85
N PHE A 70 3.90 0.11 -6.21
CA PHE A 70 3.86 -1.31 -5.80
C PHE A 70 3.84 -1.40 -4.28
N ALA A 71 2.84 -2.10 -3.70
CA ALA A 71 2.65 -2.20 -2.26
C ALA A 71 2.01 -3.54 -1.82
N ASP A 72 2.35 -4.13 -0.67
CA ASP A 72 3.50 -3.90 0.21
C ASP A 72 4.66 -4.79 -0.24
N CYS A 73 5.85 -4.22 -0.39
CA CYS A 73 7.02 -4.94 -0.87
C CYS A 73 8.10 -5.11 0.20
N SER A 74 7.85 -4.77 1.47
CA SER A 74 8.93 -4.71 2.46
C SER A 74 8.54 -5.01 3.91
N VAL A 75 7.27 -4.87 4.30
CA VAL A 75 6.91 -4.88 5.74
C VAL A 75 6.08 -6.09 6.15
N VAL A 76 4.95 -6.35 5.48
CA VAL A 76 3.98 -7.39 5.85
C VAL A 76 4.18 -8.65 5.00
N PRO A 77 4.71 -9.76 5.56
CA PRO A 77 5.06 -10.93 4.74
C PRO A 77 3.86 -11.67 4.14
N GLN A 78 2.77 -11.78 4.91
CA GLN A 78 1.55 -12.49 4.51
C GLN A 78 0.34 -11.71 5.06
N PRO A 79 -0.15 -10.71 4.33
CA PRO A 79 -1.25 -9.88 4.81
C PRO A 79 -2.57 -10.67 4.85
N THR A 80 -3.26 -10.57 5.99
CA THR A 80 -4.69 -10.94 6.06
C THR A 80 -5.52 -10.01 5.16
N ALA A 81 -6.75 -10.40 4.81
CA ALA A 81 -7.62 -9.57 3.99
C ALA A 81 -7.79 -8.13 4.52
N ALA A 82 -7.91 -7.97 5.84
CA ALA A 82 -8.02 -6.66 6.47
C ALA A 82 -6.71 -5.83 6.35
N GLN A 83 -5.55 -6.47 6.51
CA GLN A 83 -4.25 -5.82 6.32
C GLN A 83 -4.02 -5.46 4.84
N LEU A 84 -4.41 -6.33 3.92
CA LEU A 84 -4.30 -6.07 2.49
C LEU A 84 -5.21 -4.90 2.06
N ALA A 85 -6.39 -4.77 2.67
CA ALA A 85 -7.25 -3.61 2.49
C ALA A 85 -6.63 -2.32 3.07
N ASP A 86 -6.01 -2.38 4.25
CA ASP A 86 -5.26 -1.24 4.81
C ASP A 86 -4.12 -0.80 3.88
N ILE A 87 -3.35 -1.76 3.35
CA ILE A 87 -2.26 -1.52 2.40
C ILE A 87 -2.79 -0.80 1.16
N ALA A 88 -3.88 -1.29 0.56
CA ALA A 88 -4.47 -0.71 -0.64
C ALA A 88 -4.94 0.75 -0.42
N LEU A 89 -5.61 1.01 0.71
CA LEU A 89 -6.12 2.33 1.06
C LEU A 89 -4.98 3.33 1.33
N ALA A 90 -4.00 2.93 2.15
CA ALA A 90 -2.84 3.79 2.47
C ALA A 90 -1.98 4.07 1.23
N SER A 91 -1.84 3.08 0.36
CA SER A 91 -1.08 3.21 -0.89
C SER A 91 -1.81 4.11 -1.90
N ALA A 92 -3.14 4.06 -1.96
CA ALA A 92 -3.94 4.98 -2.78
C ALA A 92 -3.85 6.43 -2.27
N GLU A 93 -3.86 6.64 -0.95
CA GLU A 93 -3.64 7.95 -0.33
C GLU A 93 -2.23 8.48 -0.65
N THR A 94 -1.20 7.64 -0.49
CA THR A 94 0.20 7.99 -0.80
C THR A 94 0.38 8.33 -2.28
N TRP A 95 -0.19 7.53 -3.18
CA TRP A 95 -0.16 7.78 -4.62
C TRP A 95 -0.73 9.16 -4.96
N ARG A 96 -1.93 9.48 -4.44
CA ARG A 96 -2.57 10.78 -4.68
C ARG A 96 -1.73 11.93 -4.11
N ALA A 97 -1.19 11.78 -2.90
CA ALA A 97 -0.40 12.81 -2.24
C ALA A 97 0.90 13.14 -3.00
N ILE A 98 1.56 12.14 -3.59
CA ILE A 98 2.83 12.34 -4.29
C ILE A 98 2.62 12.75 -5.75
N THR A 99 1.68 12.13 -6.45
CA THR A 99 1.51 12.33 -7.90
C THR A 99 0.47 13.38 -8.27
N GLY A 100 -0.47 13.67 -7.36
CA GLY A 100 -1.66 14.47 -7.65
C GLY A 100 -2.70 13.76 -8.53
N GLU A 101 -2.46 12.50 -8.94
CA GLU A 101 -3.35 11.76 -9.81
C GLU A 101 -4.35 10.89 -9.04
N GLU A 102 -5.53 10.67 -9.63
CA GLU A 102 -6.49 9.73 -9.07
C GLU A 102 -5.93 8.28 -9.11
N PRO A 103 -5.85 7.60 -7.95
CA PRO A 103 -5.36 6.23 -7.86
C PRO A 103 -6.33 5.25 -8.51
N ARG A 104 -5.76 4.27 -9.22
CA ARG A 104 -6.47 3.11 -9.77
C ARG A 104 -5.80 1.86 -9.23
N VAL A 105 -6.48 1.18 -8.33
CA VAL A 105 -5.90 0.12 -7.51
C VAL A 105 -6.30 -1.25 -8.05
N ALA A 106 -5.32 -2.09 -8.37
CA ALA A 106 -5.54 -3.49 -8.70
C ALA A 106 -5.10 -4.38 -7.55
N MET A 107 -6.02 -5.20 -7.03
CA MET A 107 -5.71 -6.17 -5.99
C MET A 107 -5.20 -7.46 -6.66
N LEU A 108 -3.87 -7.62 -6.72
CA LEU A 108 -3.25 -8.66 -7.52
C LEU A 108 -3.43 -10.09 -6.96
N SER A 109 -3.55 -11.04 -7.88
CA SER A 109 -3.58 -12.48 -7.62
C SER A 109 -3.11 -13.26 -8.83
N PHE A 110 -2.97 -14.58 -8.69
CA PHE A 110 -2.78 -15.47 -9.85
C PHE A 110 -4.10 -15.81 -10.56
N SER A 111 -5.24 -15.41 -9.99
CA SER A 111 -6.58 -15.49 -10.59
C SER A 111 -7.02 -14.14 -11.14
N SER A 112 -7.92 -14.17 -12.12
CA SER A 112 -8.69 -13.00 -12.57
C SER A 112 -10.16 -13.37 -12.61
N ASN A 113 -11.00 -12.62 -11.90
CA ASN A 113 -12.46 -12.78 -11.92
C ASN A 113 -12.92 -14.24 -11.70
N GLY A 114 -12.34 -14.91 -10.70
CA GLY A 114 -12.69 -16.28 -10.32
C GLY A 114 -12.17 -17.37 -11.27
N SER A 115 -11.19 -17.07 -12.14
CA SER A 115 -10.57 -18.07 -13.01
C SER A 115 -9.91 -19.22 -12.24
N ALA A 116 -9.54 -19.00 -10.97
CA ALA A 116 -9.16 -20.04 -10.03
C ALA A 116 -9.90 -19.89 -8.68
N ARG A 117 -10.07 -21.02 -7.97
CA ARG A 117 -10.61 -21.06 -6.60
C ARG A 117 -9.54 -21.56 -5.64
N HIS A 118 -9.10 -20.69 -4.73
CA HIS A 118 -8.05 -21.00 -3.77
C HIS A 118 -8.15 -20.07 -2.55
N PRO A 119 -7.74 -20.48 -1.33
CA PRO A 119 -7.74 -19.60 -0.16
C PRO A 119 -6.98 -18.27 -0.38
N CYS A 120 -5.87 -18.29 -1.11
CA CYS A 120 -5.14 -17.07 -1.49
C CYS A 120 -5.97 -16.13 -2.38
N VAL A 121 -6.80 -16.68 -3.27
CA VAL A 121 -7.71 -15.89 -4.11
C VAL A 121 -8.82 -15.28 -3.26
N ALA A 122 -9.43 -16.08 -2.37
CA ALA A 122 -10.47 -15.62 -1.46
C ALA A 122 -9.98 -14.49 -0.54
N ASN A 123 -8.73 -14.54 -0.07
CA ASN A 123 -8.14 -13.47 0.74
C ASN A 123 -8.10 -12.12 -0.02
N VAL A 124 -7.76 -12.15 -1.31
CA VAL A 124 -7.73 -10.94 -2.16
C VAL A 124 -9.13 -10.45 -2.49
N GLN A 125 -10.08 -11.35 -2.76
CA GLN A 125 -11.49 -11.00 -2.97
C GLN A 125 -12.08 -10.30 -1.75
N GLN A 126 -11.91 -10.89 -0.57
CA GLN A 126 -12.37 -10.30 0.69
C GLN A 126 -11.70 -8.95 0.96
N ALA A 127 -10.39 -8.81 0.70
CA ALA A 127 -9.71 -7.52 0.82
C ALA A 127 -10.34 -6.47 -0.12
N THR A 128 -10.63 -6.86 -1.37
CA THR A 128 -11.24 -5.98 -2.38
C THR A 128 -12.62 -5.49 -1.93
N GLU A 129 -13.44 -6.37 -1.36
CA GLU A 129 -14.75 -6.01 -0.78
C GLU A 129 -14.60 -5.01 0.38
N ILE A 130 -13.68 -5.27 1.32
CA ILE A 130 -13.39 -4.36 2.44
C ILE A 130 -12.96 -2.98 1.94
N VAL A 131 -12.13 -2.90 0.88
CA VAL A 131 -11.73 -1.62 0.29
C VAL A 131 -12.93 -0.88 -0.31
N ARG A 132 -13.80 -1.59 -1.05
CA ARG A 132 -15.01 -1.00 -1.64
C ARG A 132 -15.98 -0.48 -0.58
N GLU A 133 -16.13 -1.19 0.54
CA GLU A 133 -16.96 -0.74 1.66
C GLU A 133 -16.39 0.49 2.35
N ARG A 134 -15.07 0.51 2.61
CA ARG A 134 -14.40 1.60 3.34
C ARG A 134 -14.16 2.84 2.49
N ALA A 135 -14.01 2.68 1.18
CA ALA A 135 -13.74 3.76 0.23
C ALA A 135 -14.55 3.56 -1.07
N PRO A 136 -15.89 3.75 -1.03
CA PRO A 136 -16.78 3.45 -2.16
C PRO A 136 -16.53 4.31 -3.42
N LYS A 137 -15.76 5.40 -3.29
CA LYS A 137 -15.37 6.27 -4.41
C LYS A 137 -14.01 5.90 -5.02
N LEU A 138 -13.23 5.02 -4.36
CA LEU A 138 -11.94 4.60 -4.86
C LEU A 138 -12.12 3.65 -6.05
N VAL A 139 -11.38 3.91 -7.13
CA VAL A 139 -11.36 3.01 -8.29
C VAL A 139 -10.49 1.79 -7.93
N VAL A 140 -11.14 0.69 -7.56
CA VAL A 140 -10.51 -0.56 -7.13
C VAL A 140 -11.20 -1.80 -7.71
N ASP A 141 -10.39 -2.79 -8.07
CA ASP A 141 -10.86 -4.07 -8.59
C ASP A 141 -9.90 -5.20 -8.26
N GLY A 142 -10.45 -6.40 -8.17
CA GLY A 142 -9.77 -7.55 -7.61
C GLY A 142 -10.71 -8.75 -7.49
N GLU A 143 -10.18 -9.97 -7.53
CA GLU A 143 -8.76 -10.28 -7.74
C GLU A 143 -8.38 -10.25 -9.23
N LEU A 144 -7.16 -9.79 -9.55
CA LEU A 144 -6.68 -9.67 -10.93
C LEU A 144 -5.25 -10.19 -11.10
N GLN A 145 -4.99 -10.89 -12.20
CA GLN A 145 -3.62 -11.09 -12.69
C GLN A 145 -3.02 -9.76 -13.17
N PHE A 146 -1.70 -9.63 -13.07
CA PHE A 146 -0.98 -8.41 -13.49
C PHE A 146 -1.27 -8.02 -14.94
N ASP A 147 -1.35 -8.99 -15.85
CA ASP A 147 -1.65 -8.73 -17.26
C ASP A 147 -3.05 -8.10 -17.44
N ALA A 148 -4.05 -8.58 -16.69
CA ALA A 148 -5.39 -8.00 -16.66
C ALA A 148 -5.44 -6.63 -15.95
N ALA A 149 -4.57 -6.36 -14.99
CA ALA A 149 -4.49 -5.05 -14.34
C ALA A 149 -3.82 -3.98 -15.24
N PHE A 150 -2.84 -4.39 -16.05
CA PHE A 150 -1.96 -3.49 -16.77
C PHE A 150 -2.32 -3.33 -18.26
N VAL A 151 -2.64 -4.42 -18.95
CA VAL A 151 -2.84 -4.47 -20.42
C VAL A 151 -4.34 -4.41 -20.74
N PRO A 152 -4.85 -3.31 -21.35
CA PRO A 152 -6.28 -3.14 -21.62
C PRO A 152 -6.91 -4.26 -22.45
N GLU A 153 -6.18 -4.79 -23.43
CA GLU A 153 -6.65 -5.86 -24.31
C GLU A 153 -6.87 -7.17 -23.53
N VAL A 154 -5.97 -7.49 -22.60
CA VAL A 154 -6.10 -8.67 -21.73
C VAL A 154 -7.24 -8.47 -20.73
N ALA A 155 -7.34 -7.28 -20.17
CA ALA A 155 -8.40 -6.91 -19.26
C ALA A 155 -9.79 -7.06 -19.92
N ALA A 156 -9.96 -6.60 -21.16
CA ALA A 156 -11.20 -6.77 -21.91
C ALA A 156 -11.56 -8.25 -22.18
N ALA A 157 -10.55 -9.12 -22.35
CA ALA A 157 -10.77 -10.54 -22.58
C ALA A 157 -11.08 -11.33 -21.29
N LYS A 158 -10.45 -10.96 -20.16
CA LYS A 158 -10.56 -11.69 -18.88
C LYS A 158 -11.63 -11.14 -17.93
N SER A 159 -11.99 -9.86 -18.07
CA SER A 159 -12.86 -9.16 -17.13
C SER A 159 -13.89 -8.33 -17.89
N ALA A 160 -15.17 -8.68 -17.77
CA ALA A 160 -16.27 -7.89 -18.33
C ALA A 160 -16.52 -6.58 -17.56
N CYS A 161 -16.02 -6.48 -16.31
CA CYS A 161 -16.16 -5.30 -15.46
C CYS A 161 -14.95 -4.37 -15.65
N GLN A 162 -15.22 -3.12 -16.01
CA GLN A 162 -14.28 -2.16 -16.60
C GLN A 162 -13.52 -1.17 -15.69
N PRO A 163 -13.65 -1.12 -14.34
CA PRO A 163 -13.26 0.10 -13.63
C PRO A 163 -11.74 0.36 -13.53
N VAL A 164 -10.88 -0.67 -13.60
CA VAL A 164 -9.44 -0.53 -13.26
C VAL A 164 -8.49 -0.58 -14.47
N TYR A 165 -8.97 -0.42 -15.70
CA TYR A 165 -8.05 -0.33 -16.85
C TYR A 165 -6.94 0.69 -16.60
N ARG A 166 -5.69 0.25 -16.84
CA ARG A 166 -4.46 0.98 -16.54
C ARG A 166 -4.31 1.25 -15.05
N ALA A 167 -4.25 0.18 -14.26
CA ALA A 167 -3.92 0.27 -12.85
C ALA A 167 -2.63 1.08 -12.68
N LYS A 168 -2.64 1.99 -11.71
CA LYS A 168 -1.49 2.82 -11.33
C LYS A 168 -0.88 2.35 -10.02
N LEU A 169 -1.65 1.58 -9.25
CA LEU A 169 -1.25 1.02 -7.98
C LEU A 169 -1.57 -0.48 -7.97
N MET A 170 -0.60 -1.28 -7.54
CA MET A 170 -0.63 -2.74 -7.54
C MET A 170 -0.13 -3.32 -6.23
#